data_AF-A0A5N5Z8U6-F1
#
_entry.id   AF-A0A5N5Z8U6-F1
#
_cell.length_a   1.000
_cell.length_b   1.000
_cell.length_c   1.000
_cell.angle_alpha   90.00
_cell.angle_beta   90.00
_cell.angle_gamma   90.00
#
_symmetry.space_group_name_H-M   'P 1'
#
loop_
_entity.id
_entity.type
_entity.pdbx_description
1 polymer ?
#
loop_
_entity_poly.entity_id
_entity_poly.type
_entity_poly.pdbx_seq_one_letter_code
_entity_poly.pdbx_strand_id
1 'polypeptide(L)'
;MQHQIPNKRKYHLAYCKICHYRDYTHEKGITCFLTKDIADFDAECSSMQPDYEVMEDRQIEVHNKISTYVNSTYTIDSYFRSNYIKPSHAFTPKFQTKEKTHQLKFRAKNHNSTWTLSGLLVLFISFGVTLESEQKIYKYLFGLLLFISVCFLLIRLIIEYYTPKKVLLSTDEKGFTLLDKQFFWHDVIDFRIFRVSSKRSTSRYLILGTITEDLQLFDITNVAIKDDELVEILYLNRKAYFTRHKRHLPDII
;
A
#
# COMPACT_ATOMS: atom_id res chain seq x y z
N MET A 1 17.17 22.19 -8.53
CA MET A 1 15.78 22.34 -8.06
C MET A 1 15.67 21.67 -6.71
N GLN A 2 15.46 22.42 -5.62
CA GLN A 2 15.31 21.85 -4.28
C GLN A 2 13.97 21.11 -4.19
N HIS A 3 14.02 19.78 -4.01
CA HIS A 3 12.84 18.97 -3.72
C HIS A 3 12.38 19.26 -2.28
N GLN A 4 11.41 20.16 -2.09
CA GLN A 4 10.74 20.35 -0.81
C GLN A 4 10.13 19.02 -0.34
N ILE A 5 10.39 18.65 0.91
CA ILE A 5 9.78 17.47 1.53
C ILE A 5 8.29 17.79 1.77
N PRO A 6 7.35 17.04 1.18
CA PRO A 6 5.94 17.21 1.53
C PRO A 6 5.76 16.83 3.01
N ASN A 7 5.12 17.70 3.80
CA ASN A 7 5.00 17.53 5.25
C ASN A 7 6.37 17.43 5.99
N LYS A 8 7.24 18.42 5.75
CA LYS A 8 8.57 18.59 6.38
C LYS A 8 8.57 18.38 7.91
N ARG A 9 7.53 18.87 8.61
CA ARG A 9 7.40 18.70 10.06
C ARG A 9 7.25 17.23 10.48
N LYS A 10 6.38 16.46 9.82
CA LYS A 10 6.21 15.03 10.11
C LYS A 10 7.51 14.26 9.86
N TYR A 11 8.17 14.58 8.75
CA TYR A 11 9.46 14.01 8.40
C TYR A 11 10.49 14.20 9.52
N HIS A 12 10.64 15.43 10.03
CA HIS A 12 11.54 15.77 11.13
C HIS A 12 11.17 15.10 12.44
N LEU A 13 9.88 15.09 12.79
CA LEU A 13 9.40 14.52 14.04
C LEU A 13 9.73 13.03 14.16
N ALA A 14 9.69 12.27 13.05
CA ALA A 14 10.08 10.86 13.05
C ALA A 14 11.55 10.69 13.48
N TYR A 15 12.46 11.53 12.99
CA TYR A 15 13.87 11.54 13.41
C TYR A 15 14.03 11.96 14.87
N CYS A 16 13.37 13.05 15.27
CA CYS A 16 13.57 13.63 16.60
C CYS A 16 13.02 12.75 17.73
N LYS A 17 11.90 12.06 17.51
CA LYS A 17 11.27 11.19 18.54
C LYS A 17 12.18 10.05 18.99
N ILE A 18 13.07 9.57 18.12
CA ILE A 18 14.01 8.47 18.41
C ILE A 18 15.46 8.96 18.52
N CYS A 19 15.70 10.27 18.61
CA CYS A 19 17.03 10.83 18.76
C CYS A 19 17.41 10.88 20.25
N HIS A 20 18.68 10.60 20.55
CA HIS A 20 19.27 10.73 21.88
C HIS A 20 19.31 12.20 22.33
N TYR A 21 19.56 13.11 21.40
CA TYR A 21 19.59 14.56 21.66
C TYR A 21 18.22 15.23 21.60
N ARG A 22 17.12 14.50 21.87
CA ARG A 22 15.79 15.11 21.92
C ARG A 22 15.64 15.87 23.24
N ASP A 23 15.03 17.04 23.17
CA ASP A 23 14.69 17.88 24.33
C ASP A 23 13.24 18.37 24.17
N TYR A 24 12.60 18.73 25.28
CA TYR A 24 11.19 19.12 25.29
C TYR A 24 11.04 20.52 25.87
N THR A 25 10.35 21.38 25.12
CA THR A 25 9.96 22.72 25.58
C THR A 25 8.46 22.88 25.45
N HIS A 26 7.83 23.56 26.42
CA HIS A 26 6.38 23.77 26.41
C HIS A 26 5.89 24.54 25.17
N GLU A 27 6.68 25.48 24.66
CA GLU A 27 6.31 26.33 23.53
C GLU A 27 6.54 25.69 22.17
N LYS A 28 7.68 25.00 21.98
CA LYS A 28 8.11 24.47 20.67
C LYS A 28 7.88 22.96 20.53
N GLY A 29 7.58 22.24 21.62
CA GLY A 29 7.47 20.78 21.63
C GLY A 29 8.85 20.12 21.61
N ILE A 30 9.03 19.12 20.73
CA ILE A 30 10.31 18.42 20.57
C ILE A 30 11.32 19.35 19.88
N THR A 31 12.45 19.57 20.54
CA THR A 31 13.60 20.36 20.07
C THR A 31 14.87 19.52 20.12
N CYS A 32 15.93 20.01 19.49
CA CYS A 32 17.26 19.39 19.58
C CYS A 32 18.01 19.97 20.79
N PHE A 33 18.51 19.11 21.67
CA PHE A 33 19.32 19.50 22.83
C PHE A 33 20.56 20.30 22.43
N LEU A 34 21.16 19.99 21.27
CA LEU A 34 22.39 20.64 20.79
C LEU A 34 22.16 22.06 20.30
N THR A 35 21.04 22.32 19.62
CA THR A 35 20.75 23.63 19.00
C THR A 35 19.71 24.45 19.77
N LYS A 36 18.97 23.81 20.67
CA LYS A 36 17.83 24.38 21.41
C LYS A 36 16.69 24.90 20.51
N ASP A 37 16.62 24.37 19.30
CA ASP A 37 15.61 24.72 18.30
C ASP A 37 14.89 23.51 17.71
N ILE A 38 13.80 23.79 17.00
CA ILE A 38 13.05 22.80 16.23
C ILE A 38 13.94 22.30 15.09
N ALA A 39 13.85 21.01 14.78
CA ALA A 39 14.54 20.44 13.64
C ALA A 39 14.19 21.19 12.34
N ASP A 40 15.23 21.59 11.61
CA ASP A 40 15.11 22.19 10.28
C ASP A 40 16.23 21.68 9.37
N PHE A 41 15.99 20.53 8.74
CA PHE A 41 16.91 19.92 7.77
C PHE A 41 16.18 19.47 6.51
N ASP A 42 16.87 19.41 5.37
CA ASP A 42 16.21 19.11 4.08
C ASP A 42 16.27 17.65 3.65
N ALA A 43 17.20 16.88 4.23
CA ALA A 43 17.36 15.45 3.97
C ALA A 43 17.55 14.72 5.29
N GLU A 44 18.72 14.71 5.89
CA GLU A 44 18.96 14.03 7.16
C GLU A 44 19.58 14.97 8.18
N CYS A 45 19.39 14.69 9.47
CA CYS A 45 20.10 15.39 10.52
C CYS A 45 21.48 14.76 10.71
N SER A 46 22.54 15.48 10.31
CA SER A 46 23.93 15.01 10.41
C SER A 46 24.39 14.72 11.83
N SER A 47 23.74 15.33 12.81
CA SER A 47 24.04 15.15 14.25
C SER A 47 23.07 14.17 14.92
N MET A 48 22.21 13.48 14.17
CA MET A 48 21.30 12.49 14.73
C MET A 48 22.08 11.33 15.33
N GLN A 49 21.77 11.01 16.57
CA GLN A 49 22.17 9.77 17.20
C GLN A 49 20.92 8.98 17.61
N PRO A 50 20.66 7.82 16.99
CA PRO A 50 19.52 6.99 17.37
C PRO A 50 19.62 6.56 18.84
N ASP A 51 18.56 6.82 19.59
CA ASP A 51 18.32 6.27 20.92
C ASP A 51 17.71 4.88 20.76
N TYR A 52 18.56 3.86 20.79
CA TYR A 52 18.16 2.49 20.49
C TYR A 52 17.18 1.92 21.52
N GLU A 53 17.25 2.33 22.78
CA GLU A 53 16.33 1.89 23.83
C GLU A 53 14.92 2.40 23.54
N VAL A 54 14.80 3.69 23.25
CA VAL A 54 13.51 4.32 22.92
C VAL A 54 12.93 3.77 21.62
N MET A 55 13.79 3.53 20.64
CA MET A 55 13.39 2.93 19.37
C MET A 55 12.87 1.50 19.59
N GLU A 56 13.51 0.72 20.47
CA GLU A 56 13.09 -0.63 20.82
C GLU A 56 11.76 -0.63 21.59
N ASP A 57 11.63 0.21 22.61
CA ASP A 57 10.38 0.38 23.37
C ASP A 57 9.22 0.74 22.44
N ARG A 58 9.47 1.64 21.49
CA ARG A 58 8.49 2.03 20.49
C ARG A 58 8.13 0.90 19.53
N GLN A 59 9.10 0.07 19.14
CA GLN A 59 8.84 -1.14 18.35
C GLN A 59 7.93 -2.11 19.10
N ILE A 60 8.20 -2.35 20.39
CA ILE A 60 7.39 -3.22 21.25
C ILE A 60 5.99 -2.65 21.41
N GLU A 61 5.87 -1.36 21.72
CA GLU A 61 4.58 -0.68 21.87
C GLU A 61 3.73 -0.80 20.61
N VAL A 62 4.31 -0.50 19.45
CA VAL A 62 3.61 -0.59 18.16
C VAL A 62 3.24 -2.03 17.83
N HIS A 63 4.14 -2.99 18.01
CA HIS A 63 3.85 -4.42 17.80
C HIS A 63 2.69 -4.90 18.67
N ASN A 64 2.68 -4.51 19.95
CA ASN A 64 1.60 -4.84 20.87
C ASN A 64 0.29 -4.17 20.45
N LYS A 65 0.30 -2.90 20.05
CA LYS A 65 -0.90 -2.22 19.54
C LYS A 65 -1.47 -2.91 18.30
N ILE A 66 -0.62 -3.33 17.36
CA ILE A 66 -1.05 -4.09 16.17
C ILE A 66 -1.69 -5.41 16.61
N SER A 67 -1.02 -6.15 17.50
CA SER A 67 -1.50 -7.44 17.99
C SER A 67 -2.83 -7.31 18.72
N THR A 68 -2.94 -6.37 19.65
CA THR A 68 -4.19 -6.08 20.37
C THR A 68 -5.31 -5.67 19.43
N TYR A 69 -5.04 -4.77 18.47
CA TYR A 69 -6.04 -4.33 17.49
C TYR A 69 -6.58 -5.50 16.66
N VAL A 70 -5.68 -6.36 16.17
CA VAL A 70 -6.07 -7.53 15.38
C VAL A 70 -6.90 -8.50 16.23
N ASN A 71 -6.45 -8.80 17.46
CA ASN A 71 -7.12 -9.75 18.35
C ASN A 71 -8.49 -9.26 18.82
N SER A 72 -8.67 -7.95 19.02
CA SER A 72 -9.95 -7.38 19.46
C SER A 72 -10.95 -7.24 18.31
N THR A 73 -10.47 -7.01 17.09
CA THR A 73 -11.31 -6.68 15.93
C THR A 73 -11.70 -7.92 15.13
N TYR A 74 -10.83 -8.94 15.10
CA TYR A 74 -11.01 -10.14 14.31
C TYR A 74 -10.95 -11.37 15.21
N THR A 75 -11.96 -12.24 15.10
CA THR A 75 -11.91 -13.56 15.72
C THR A 75 -10.77 -14.35 15.08
N ILE A 76 -9.73 -14.64 15.86
CA ILE A 76 -8.53 -15.34 15.40
C ILE A 76 -8.83 -16.84 15.32
N ASP A 77 -9.71 -17.22 14.40
CA ASP A 77 -9.83 -18.62 14.02
C ASP A 77 -8.62 -19.02 13.16
N SER A 78 -8.39 -20.32 13.02
CA SER A 78 -7.32 -20.90 12.19
C SER A 78 -7.28 -20.33 10.76
N TYR A 79 -8.44 -19.89 10.25
CA TYR A 79 -8.58 -19.21 8.97
C TYR A 79 -7.92 -17.82 8.92
N PHE A 80 -7.91 -17.07 10.02
CA PHE A 80 -7.28 -15.76 10.08
C PHE A 80 -5.75 -15.90 10.13
N ARG A 81 -5.23 -16.90 10.87
CA ARG A 81 -3.78 -17.18 10.96
C ARG A 81 -3.14 -17.47 9.60
N SER A 82 -3.84 -18.18 8.69
CA SER A 82 -3.34 -18.47 7.34
C SER A 82 -3.39 -17.27 6.38
N ASN A 83 -4.17 -16.23 6.73
CA ASN A 83 -4.35 -15.02 5.93
C ASN A 83 -3.59 -13.80 6.47
N TYR A 84 -2.86 -13.98 7.58
CA TYR A 84 -2.00 -12.97 8.20
C TYR A 84 -0.56 -13.16 7.74
N ILE A 85 0.00 -12.15 7.06
CA ILE A 85 1.33 -12.24 6.47
C ILE A 85 2.31 -11.42 7.31
N LYS A 86 3.29 -12.12 7.89
CA LYS A 86 4.37 -11.54 8.70
C LYS A 86 5.53 -11.05 7.81
N PRO A 87 6.21 -9.94 8.19
CA PRO A 87 7.41 -9.44 7.51
C PRO A 87 8.60 -10.41 7.46
N SER A 88 8.58 -11.51 8.20
CA SER A 88 9.73 -12.42 8.35
C SER A 88 9.68 -13.68 7.49
N HIS A 89 8.70 -13.84 6.60
CA HIS A 89 8.67 -15.01 5.72
C HIS A 89 9.80 -14.98 4.68
N ALA A 90 10.28 -16.16 4.29
CA ALA A 90 11.19 -16.32 3.16
C ALA A 90 10.41 -16.06 1.87
N PHE A 91 10.52 -14.84 1.34
CA PHE A 91 9.98 -14.50 0.03
C PHE A 91 10.97 -14.94 -1.06
N THR A 92 10.47 -15.40 -2.20
CA THR A 92 11.29 -15.47 -3.42
C THR A 92 11.60 -14.02 -3.83
N PRO A 93 12.86 -13.54 -3.69
CA PRO A 93 13.14 -12.12 -3.80
C PRO A 93 12.98 -11.67 -5.24
N LYS A 94 12.00 -10.80 -5.50
CA LYS A 94 11.78 -10.19 -6.81
C LYS A 94 12.68 -8.98 -7.01
N PHE A 95 12.82 -8.15 -5.98
CA PHE A 95 13.51 -6.87 -6.06
C PHE A 95 14.98 -6.96 -5.63
N GLN A 96 15.38 -7.91 -4.79
CA GLN A 96 16.76 -8.18 -4.35
C GLN A 96 17.43 -7.05 -3.52
N THR A 97 17.28 -5.78 -3.91
CA THR A 97 17.86 -4.60 -3.23
C THR A 97 16.80 -3.51 -3.05
N LYS A 98 17.02 -2.57 -2.12
CA LYS A 98 16.06 -1.49 -1.83
C LYS A 98 15.93 -0.52 -2.99
N GLU A 99 17.01 -0.26 -3.74
CA GLU A 99 17.03 0.70 -4.85
C GLU A 99 16.11 0.23 -5.98
N LYS A 100 16.04 -1.09 -6.21
CA LYS A 100 15.13 -1.71 -7.18
C LYS A 100 13.64 -1.61 -6.78
N THR A 101 13.37 -1.22 -5.54
CA THR A 101 12.00 -0.97 -5.06
C THR A 101 11.57 0.48 -5.21
N HIS A 102 12.44 1.39 -5.65
CA HIS A 102 12.13 2.81 -5.82
C HIS A 102 11.47 3.07 -7.18
N GLN A 103 10.69 4.15 -7.28
CA GLN A 103 9.97 4.59 -8.48
C GLN A 103 8.91 3.59 -8.99
N LEU A 104 8.49 2.64 -8.15
CA LEU A 104 7.42 1.72 -8.50
C LEU A 104 6.07 2.45 -8.41
N LYS A 105 5.15 2.13 -9.34
CA LYS A 105 3.81 2.71 -9.39
C LYS A 105 2.77 1.60 -9.57
N PHE A 106 1.97 1.39 -8.54
CA PHE A 106 0.89 0.41 -8.53
C PHE A 106 -0.45 1.13 -8.66
N ARG A 107 -1.19 0.73 -9.70
CA ARG A 107 -2.48 1.31 -10.07
C ARG A 107 -3.62 0.56 -9.38
N ALA A 108 -4.82 1.12 -9.47
CA ALA A 108 -6.02 0.37 -9.15
C ALA A 108 -6.08 -0.93 -9.98
N LYS A 109 -6.48 -2.04 -9.35
CA LYS A 109 -6.78 -3.30 -10.06
C LYS A 109 -7.83 -3.03 -11.11
N ASN A 110 -7.66 -3.64 -12.28
CA ASN A 110 -8.76 -3.72 -13.21
C ASN A 110 -9.85 -4.57 -12.55
N HIS A 111 -10.96 -3.93 -12.21
CA HIS A 111 -12.21 -4.68 -12.17
C HIS A 111 -12.43 -5.15 -13.60
N ASN A 112 -12.23 -6.43 -13.87
CA ASN A 112 -12.75 -7.07 -15.06
C ASN A 112 -14.26 -6.81 -15.02
N SER A 113 -14.71 -5.77 -15.70
CA SER A 113 -16.09 -5.38 -15.59
C SER A 113 -16.89 -6.47 -16.28
N THR A 114 -17.77 -7.11 -15.53
CA THR A 114 -18.65 -8.18 -16.02
C THR A 114 -19.34 -7.77 -17.32
N TRP A 115 -19.62 -6.48 -17.50
CA TRP A 115 -20.15 -5.88 -18.72
C TRP A 115 -19.31 -6.11 -19.99
N THR A 116 -17.98 -6.21 -19.90
CA THR A 116 -17.15 -6.51 -21.09
C THR A 116 -17.37 -7.94 -21.55
N LEU A 117 -17.46 -8.85 -20.58
CA LEU A 117 -17.73 -10.26 -20.85
C LEU A 117 -19.15 -10.44 -21.41
N SER A 118 -20.13 -9.78 -20.80
CA SER A 118 -21.51 -9.74 -21.29
C SER A 118 -21.61 -9.15 -22.71
N GLY A 119 -20.89 -8.06 -22.98
CA GLY A 119 -20.87 -7.42 -24.30
C GLY A 119 -20.26 -8.31 -25.39
N LEU A 120 -19.14 -8.98 -25.09
CA LEU A 120 -18.54 -9.98 -25.98
C LEU A 120 -19.51 -11.14 -26.25
N LEU A 121 -20.21 -11.63 -25.23
CA LEU A 121 -21.17 -12.73 -25.36
C LEU A 121 -22.35 -12.35 -26.26
N VAL A 122 -22.91 -11.14 -26.08
CA VAL A 122 -23.96 -10.60 -26.97
C VAL A 122 -23.46 -10.43 -28.40
N LEU A 123 -22.20 -10.02 -28.59
CA LEU A 123 -21.58 -9.89 -29.91
C LEU A 123 -21.53 -11.24 -30.63
N PHE A 124 -21.06 -12.30 -29.96
CA PHE A 124 -20.97 -13.64 -30.55
C PHE A 124 -22.35 -14.22 -30.90
N ILE A 125 -23.33 -14.08 -30.00
CA ILE A 125 -24.71 -14.53 -30.27
C ILE A 125 -25.28 -13.79 -31.48
N SER A 126 -25.14 -12.46 -31.52
CA SER A 126 -25.67 -11.64 -32.60
C SER A 126 -25.00 -11.99 -33.94
N PHE A 127 -23.70 -12.26 -33.93
CA PHE A 127 -22.96 -12.68 -35.11
C PHE A 127 -23.45 -14.02 -35.66
N GLY A 128 -23.60 -15.03 -34.79
CA GLY A 128 -24.10 -16.35 -35.19
C GLY A 128 -25.49 -16.30 -35.83
N VAL A 129 -26.43 -15.59 -35.20
CA VAL A 129 -27.80 -15.44 -35.73
C VAL A 129 -27.80 -14.71 -37.07
N THR A 130 -26.94 -13.70 -37.25
CA THR A 130 -26.87 -12.94 -38.52
C THR A 130 -26.37 -13.81 -39.67
N LEU A 131 -25.46 -14.77 -39.41
CA LEU A 131 -24.97 -15.70 -40.43
C LEU A 131 -26.01 -16.76 -40.80
N GLU A 132 -26.66 -17.37 -39.80
CA GLU A 132 -27.54 -18.52 -40.02
C GLU A 132 -28.97 -18.16 -40.42
N SER A 133 -29.47 -16.97 -40.05
CA SER A 133 -30.89 -16.66 -40.25
C SER A 133 -31.26 -16.45 -41.73
N GLU A 134 -32.21 -17.21 -42.24
CA GLU A 134 -32.75 -17.02 -43.60
C GLU A 134 -33.73 -15.84 -43.68
N GLN A 135 -34.35 -15.46 -42.56
CA GLN A 135 -35.33 -14.39 -42.53
C GLN A 135 -34.64 -13.02 -42.48
N LYS A 136 -34.93 -12.17 -43.47
CA LYS A 136 -34.33 -10.83 -43.61
C LYS A 136 -34.50 -9.96 -42.37
N ILE A 137 -35.66 -10.01 -41.70
CA ILE A 137 -35.94 -9.21 -40.50
C ILE A 137 -34.94 -9.50 -39.38
N TYR A 138 -34.67 -10.77 -39.08
CA TYR A 138 -33.70 -11.14 -38.05
C TYR A 138 -32.28 -10.77 -38.43
N LYS A 139 -31.88 -10.94 -39.70
CA LYS A 139 -30.57 -10.49 -40.19
C LYS A 139 -30.34 -8.99 -39.96
N TYR A 140 -31.31 -8.14 -40.28
CA TYR A 140 -31.18 -6.70 -40.07
C TYR A 140 -31.18 -6.33 -38.58
N LEU A 141 -32.06 -6.93 -37.78
CA LEU A 141 -32.16 -6.66 -36.35
C LEU A 141 -30.87 -7.06 -35.60
N PHE A 142 -30.38 -8.29 -35.81
CA PHE A 142 -29.16 -8.77 -35.17
C PHE A 142 -27.89 -8.13 -35.76
N GLY A 143 -27.90 -7.73 -37.03
CA GLY A 143 -26.85 -6.92 -37.62
C GLY A 143 -26.73 -5.54 -36.96
N LEU A 144 -27.86 -4.87 -36.65
CA LEU A 144 -27.88 -3.62 -35.90
C LEU A 144 -27.37 -3.82 -34.46
N LEU A 145 -27.81 -4.87 -33.77
CA LEU A 145 -27.32 -5.21 -32.42
C LEU A 145 -25.81 -5.48 -32.41
N LEU A 146 -25.31 -6.19 -33.42
CA LEU A 146 -23.89 -6.44 -33.58
C LEU A 146 -23.12 -5.14 -33.76
N PHE A 147 -23.60 -4.24 -34.63
CA PHE A 147 -23.00 -2.92 -34.84
C PHE A 147 -22.95 -2.11 -33.53
N ILE A 148 -24.06 -2.05 -32.78
CA ILE A 148 -24.13 -1.36 -31.49
C ILE A 148 -23.13 -1.97 -30.49
N SER A 149 -23.07 -3.31 -30.40
CA SER A 149 -22.15 -4.00 -29.49
C SER A 149 -20.69 -3.71 -29.83
N VAL A 150 -20.32 -3.73 -31.11
CA VAL A 150 -18.98 -3.35 -31.59
C VAL A 150 -18.66 -1.91 -31.23
N CYS A 151 -19.57 -0.96 -31.48
CA CYS A 151 -19.37 0.45 -31.11
C CYS A 151 -19.15 0.62 -29.60
N PHE A 152 -19.94 -0.06 -28.75
CA PHE A 152 -19.76 -0.02 -27.30
C PHE A 152 -18.41 -0.59 -26.85
N LEU A 153 -17.97 -1.71 -27.43
CA LEU A 153 -16.66 -2.29 -27.13
C LEU A 153 -15.52 -1.35 -27.56
N LEU A 154 -15.62 -0.74 -28.74
CA LEU A 154 -14.64 0.24 -29.23
C LEU A 154 -14.57 1.48 -28.34
N ILE A 155 -15.71 2.10 -28.02
CA ILE A 155 -15.77 3.25 -27.10
C ILE A 155 -15.13 2.88 -25.76
N ARG A 156 -15.42 1.70 -25.25
CA ARG A 156 -14.84 1.24 -23.99
C ARG A 156 -13.33 1.01 -24.07
N LEU A 157 -12.83 0.40 -25.15
CA LEU A 157 -11.39 0.24 -25.38
C LEU A 157 -10.70 1.60 -25.44
N ILE A 158 -11.32 2.58 -26.11
CA ILE A 158 -10.84 3.97 -26.14
C ILE A 158 -10.81 4.55 -24.72
N ILE A 159 -11.90 4.45 -23.94
CA ILE A 159 -11.94 4.95 -22.57
C ILE A 159 -10.85 4.28 -21.72
N GLU A 160 -10.68 2.96 -21.80
CA GLU A 160 -9.67 2.25 -21.02
C GLU A 160 -8.24 2.62 -21.43
N TYR A 161 -8.02 2.88 -22.72
CA TYR A 161 -6.72 3.30 -23.26
C TYR A 161 -6.36 4.74 -22.83
N TYR A 162 -7.32 5.67 -22.92
CA TYR A 162 -7.08 7.09 -22.67
C TYR A 162 -7.30 7.53 -21.22
N THR A 163 -8.01 6.76 -20.39
CA THR A 163 -8.21 7.12 -18.98
C THR A 163 -6.99 6.70 -18.17
N PRO A 164 -6.17 7.64 -17.67
CA PRO A 164 -5.01 7.29 -16.86
C PRO A 164 -5.49 6.61 -15.58
N LYS A 165 -5.08 5.35 -15.37
CA LYS A 165 -5.43 4.61 -14.16
C LYS A 165 -4.81 5.30 -12.95
N LYS A 166 -5.65 5.64 -11.95
CA LYS A 166 -5.20 6.25 -10.70
C LYS A 166 -4.13 5.36 -10.05
N VAL A 167 -2.97 5.96 -9.75
CA VAL A 167 -1.90 5.33 -8.98
C VAL A 167 -2.33 5.36 -7.51
N LEU A 168 -2.44 4.18 -6.90
CA LEU A 168 -2.88 4.06 -5.50
C LEU A 168 -1.70 3.86 -4.54
N LEU A 169 -0.62 3.27 -5.03
CA LEU A 169 0.62 3.10 -4.29
C LEU A 169 1.80 3.50 -5.19
N SER A 170 2.70 4.31 -4.69
CA SER A 170 3.97 4.61 -5.36
C SER A 170 5.11 4.69 -4.37
N THR A 171 6.31 4.35 -4.81
CA THR A 171 7.52 4.35 -3.97
C THR A 171 8.57 5.30 -4.53
N ASP A 172 9.37 5.87 -3.65
CA ASP A 172 10.55 6.66 -3.97
C ASP A 172 11.66 6.41 -2.95
N GLU A 173 12.75 7.17 -3.05
CA GLU A 173 13.92 7.04 -2.17
C GLU A 173 13.61 7.44 -0.73
N LYS A 174 12.66 8.35 -0.50
CA LYS A 174 12.33 8.90 0.83
C LYS A 174 11.23 8.10 1.52
N GLY A 175 10.36 7.45 0.74
CA GLY A 175 9.18 6.80 1.27
C GLY A 175 8.27 6.19 0.21
N PHE A 176 6.99 6.13 0.56
CA PHE A 176 5.93 5.71 -0.35
C PHE A 176 4.68 6.54 -0.13
N THR A 177 3.90 6.69 -1.20
CA THR A 177 2.57 7.29 -1.15
C THR A 177 1.54 6.19 -1.30
N LEU A 178 0.62 6.07 -0.34
CA LEU A 178 -0.50 5.13 -0.36
C LEU A 178 -1.80 5.92 -0.20
N LEU A 179 -2.75 5.74 -1.14
CA LEU A 179 -4.05 6.42 -1.14
C LEU A 179 -3.92 7.93 -0.91
N ASP A 180 -3.01 8.56 -1.68
CA ASP A 180 -2.71 10.00 -1.62
C ASP A 180 -2.05 10.48 -0.30
N LYS A 181 -1.68 9.56 0.61
CA LYS A 181 -0.95 9.86 1.85
C LYS A 181 0.51 9.40 1.79
N GLN A 182 1.44 10.29 2.11
CA GLN A 182 2.87 9.98 2.13
C GLN A 182 3.34 9.42 3.48
N PHE A 183 4.20 8.42 3.40
CA PHE A 183 4.89 7.76 4.51
C PHE A 183 6.38 7.73 4.21
N PHE A 184 7.21 7.98 5.22
CA PHE A 184 8.65 7.94 5.07
C PHE A 184 9.23 6.63 5.56
N TRP A 185 10.29 6.13 4.93
CA TRP A 185 10.86 4.83 5.26
C TRP A 185 11.38 4.76 6.70
N HIS A 186 11.95 5.84 7.22
CA HIS A 186 12.43 5.95 8.60
C HIS A 186 11.31 6.13 9.62
N ASP A 187 10.09 6.46 9.20
CA ASP A 187 8.92 6.60 10.08
C ASP A 187 8.19 5.26 10.28
N VAL A 188 8.35 4.30 9.36
CA VAL A 188 7.66 2.99 9.44
C VAL A 188 8.42 2.02 10.35
N ILE A 189 7.84 1.76 11.51
CA ILE A 189 8.38 0.87 12.54
C ILE A 189 7.97 -0.57 12.30
N ASP A 190 6.69 -0.81 12.03
CA ASP A 190 6.19 -2.15 11.82
C ASP A 190 5.02 -2.16 10.85
N PHE A 191 4.74 -3.31 10.24
CA PHE A 191 3.63 -3.43 9.31
C PHE A 191 3.10 -4.87 9.25
N ARG A 192 1.81 -5.02 8.96
CA ARG A 192 1.15 -6.30 8.75
C ARG A 192 0.15 -6.21 7.63
N ILE A 193 0.03 -7.29 6.86
CA ILE A 193 -1.02 -7.44 5.85
C ILE A 193 -1.93 -8.58 6.29
N PHE A 194 -3.24 -8.38 6.20
CA PHE A 194 -4.21 -9.43 6.45
C PHE A 194 -5.34 -9.39 5.44
N ARG A 195 -5.93 -10.57 5.21
CA ARG A 195 -7.09 -10.73 4.33
C ARG A 195 -8.32 -11.07 5.16
N VAL A 196 -9.40 -10.36 4.90
CA VAL A 196 -10.70 -10.62 5.52
C VAL A 196 -11.62 -11.14 4.41
N SER A 197 -11.92 -12.44 4.48
CA SER A 197 -12.90 -13.04 3.56
C SER A 197 -14.30 -12.93 4.15
N SER A 198 -15.19 -12.31 3.39
CA SER A 198 -16.64 -12.36 3.61
C SER A 198 -17.28 -13.35 2.64
N LYS A 199 -18.57 -13.66 2.82
CA LYS A 199 -19.34 -14.52 1.90
C LYS A 199 -19.30 -14.05 0.43
N ARG A 200 -19.00 -12.76 0.16
CA ARG A 200 -19.09 -12.15 -1.17
C ARG A 200 -17.77 -11.60 -1.71
N SER A 201 -16.76 -11.39 -0.86
CA SER A 201 -15.51 -10.74 -1.27
C SER A 201 -14.38 -11.00 -0.28
N THR A 202 -13.14 -10.97 -0.78
CA THR A 202 -11.94 -10.94 0.06
C THR A 202 -11.36 -9.53 0.05
N SER A 203 -11.42 -8.86 1.19
CA SER A 203 -10.78 -7.56 1.41
C SER A 203 -9.35 -7.75 1.89
N ARG A 204 -8.44 -6.84 1.50
CA ARG A 204 -7.04 -6.83 1.91
C ARG A 204 -6.75 -5.55 2.66
N TYR A 205 -6.13 -5.66 3.82
CA TYR A 205 -5.78 -4.52 4.64
C TYR A 205 -4.30 -4.49 4.96
N LEU A 206 -3.73 -3.29 5.01
CA LEU A 206 -2.38 -3.00 5.48
C LEU A 206 -2.49 -2.22 6.79
N ILE A 207 -1.92 -2.76 7.86
CA ILE A 207 -1.67 -2.01 9.10
C ILE A 207 -0.22 -1.51 9.04
N LEU A 208 -0.06 -0.20 9.24
CA LEU A 208 1.22 0.46 9.40
C LEU A 208 1.35 1.00 10.82
N GLY A 209 2.44 0.64 11.47
CA GLY A 209 2.91 1.22 12.70
C GLY A 209 4.01 2.24 12.42
N THR A 210 3.82 3.48 12.85
CA THR A 210 4.69 4.62 12.57
C THR A 210 5.18 5.29 13.85
N ILE A 211 6.36 5.95 13.79
CA ILE A 211 6.90 6.73 14.92
C ILE A 211 5.97 7.92 15.21
N THR A 212 5.52 8.60 14.16
CA THR A 212 4.79 9.86 14.29
C THR A 212 3.33 9.69 14.66
N GLU A 213 2.61 8.78 14.00
CA GLU A 213 1.14 8.67 14.01
C GLU A 213 0.64 7.32 14.57
N ASP A 214 1.51 6.56 15.24
CA ASP A 214 1.18 5.25 15.81
C ASP A 214 0.62 4.29 14.74
N LEU A 215 -0.61 3.77 14.92
CA LEU A 215 -1.21 2.71 14.12
C LEU A 215 -2.18 3.27 13.08
N GLN A 216 -2.05 2.82 11.84
CA GLN A 216 -2.88 3.25 10.72
C GLN A 216 -3.32 2.04 9.90
N LEU A 217 -4.61 2.01 9.55
CA LEU A 217 -5.21 0.95 8.75
C LEU A 217 -5.57 1.47 7.36
N PHE A 218 -5.19 0.72 6.33
CA PHE A 218 -5.49 1.03 4.94
C PHE A 218 -6.15 -0.15 4.25
N ASP A 219 -7.25 0.10 3.53
CA ASP A 219 -7.81 -0.86 2.60
C ASP A 219 -6.97 -0.85 1.30
N ILE A 220 -6.28 -1.96 1.04
CA ILE A 220 -5.43 -2.17 -0.14
C ILE A 220 -6.03 -3.21 -1.11
N THR A 221 -7.32 -3.52 -0.97
CA THR A 221 -8.04 -4.50 -1.81
C THR A 221 -7.86 -4.20 -3.29
N ASN A 222 -7.99 -2.93 -3.65
CA ASN A 222 -7.94 -2.43 -5.01
C ASN A 222 -6.53 -2.08 -5.50
N VAL A 223 -5.47 -2.25 -4.70
CA VAL A 223 -4.10 -1.97 -5.14
C VAL A 223 -3.56 -3.18 -5.92
N ALA A 224 -3.12 -2.95 -7.16
CA ALA A 224 -2.60 -3.98 -8.06
C ALA A 224 -1.16 -4.41 -7.73
N ILE A 225 -0.96 -4.88 -6.49
CA ILE A 225 0.29 -5.44 -5.98
C ILE A 225 -0.01 -6.76 -5.27
N LYS A 226 0.89 -7.74 -5.37
CA LYS A 226 0.77 -8.98 -4.57
C LYS A 226 1.25 -8.73 -3.13
N ASP A 227 0.80 -9.55 -2.19
CA ASP A 227 1.15 -9.34 -0.78
C ASP A 227 2.64 -9.59 -0.51
N ASP A 228 3.22 -10.62 -1.12
CA ASP A 228 4.66 -10.93 -1.06
C ASP A 228 5.51 -9.77 -1.60
N GLU A 229 5.13 -9.21 -2.75
CA GLU A 229 5.79 -8.03 -3.33
C GLU A 229 5.73 -6.82 -2.41
N LEU A 230 4.56 -6.56 -1.81
CA LEU A 230 4.40 -5.44 -0.88
C LEU A 230 5.25 -5.62 0.38
N VAL A 231 5.27 -6.83 0.95
CA VAL A 231 6.10 -7.12 2.12
C VAL A 231 7.58 -6.97 1.79
N GLU A 232 8.04 -7.47 0.64
CA GLU A 232 9.43 -7.33 0.21
C GLU A 232 9.84 -5.85 0.11
N ILE A 233 9.02 -5.01 -0.53
CA ILE A 233 9.27 -3.56 -0.64
C ILE A 233 9.38 -2.92 0.74
N LEU A 234 8.40 -3.14 1.61
CA LEU A 234 8.37 -2.53 2.95
C LEU A 234 9.55 -3.02 3.80
N TYR A 235 9.87 -4.31 3.73
CA TYR A 235 10.95 -4.92 4.48
C TYR A 235 12.34 -4.42 4.05
N LEU A 236 12.61 -4.39 2.74
CA LEU A 236 13.92 -3.96 2.21
C LEU A 236 14.23 -2.51 2.57
N ASN A 237 13.24 -1.61 2.47
CA ASN A 237 13.45 -0.21 2.81
C ASN A 237 13.53 0.02 4.33
N ARG A 238 12.67 -0.62 5.12
CA ARG A 238 12.71 -0.51 6.58
C ARG A 238 14.04 -1.01 7.15
N LYS A 239 14.58 -2.12 6.64
CA LYS A 239 15.80 -2.74 7.16
C LYS A 239 16.98 -1.76 7.23
N ALA A 240 17.04 -0.78 6.32
CA ALA A 240 18.12 0.21 6.30
C ALA A 240 18.18 1.10 7.55
N TYR A 241 17.08 1.24 8.29
CA TYR A 241 16.97 2.20 9.41
C TYR A 241 17.01 1.56 10.80
N PHE A 242 16.68 0.27 10.93
CA PHE A 242 16.37 -0.34 12.23
C PHE A 242 17.28 -1.53 12.62
N THR A 243 18.41 -1.76 11.93
CA THR A 243 19.28 -2.91 12.18
C THR A 243 20.32 -2.65 13.27
N ARG A 244 19.98 -2.95 14.52
CA ARG A 244 20.99 -3.41 15.49
C ARG A 244 20.66 -4.82 15.98
N HIS A 245 19.44 -5.11 16.43
CA HIS A 245 18.99 -6.47 16.80
C HIS A 245 17.56 -6.75 16.31
N LYS A 246 17.34 -7.89 15.63
CA LYS A 246 15.98 -8.42 15.44
C LYS A 246 15.61 -9.25 16.66
N ARG A 247 14.91 -8.68 17.64
CA ARG A 247 14.25 -9.52 18.65
C ARG A 247 13.05 -10.21 18.01
N HIS A 248 12.92 -11.51 18.26
CA HIS A 248 11.70 -12.26 17.95
C HIS A 248 10.66 -11.94 19.02
N LEU A 249 9.87 -10.88 18.81
CA LEU A 249 8.70 -10.63 19.65
C LEU A 249 7.66 -11.75 19.41
N PRO A 250 7.02 -12.27 20.48
CA PRO A 250 5.95 -13.24 20.35
C PRO A 250 4.84 -12.64 19.48
N ASP A 251 4.43 -13.38 18.45
CA ASP A 251 3.38 -12.95 17.54
C ASP A 251 2.01 -13.37 18.06
N ILE A 252 0.97 -12.88 17.38
CA ILE A 252 -0.42 -13.21 17.63
C ILE A 252 -0.60 -14.74 17.78
N ILE A 253 -1.06 -15.17 18.96
CA ILE A 253 -1.57 -16.52 19.24
C ILE A 253 -3.01 -16.54 18.77
#